data_AF-A0A662THU7-F1
#
_entry.id   AF-A0A662THU7-F1
#
_cell.length_a   1.000
_cell.length_b   1.000
_cell.length_c   1.000
_cell.angle_alpha   90.00
_cell.angle_beta   90.00
_cell.angle_gamma   90.00
#
_symmetry.space_group_name_H-M   'P 1'
#
loop_
_entity.id
_entity.type
_entity.pdbx_description
1 polymer ?
#
loop_
_entity_poly.entity_id
_entity_poly.type
_entity_poly.pdbx_seq_one_letter_code
_entity_poly.pdbx_strand_id
1 'polypeptide(L)'
;MKINRLYALLILTVASLFLVVTVHLIYNPWDLSRIILKGSMYVNDCGEPRGGFEWAGEYAIEVVYWRNSGGIMKVIFKIGLGDPLERHEYYVERLSIEVNSTITLVVEGHTIILAYHERDDVWNEFHHHYIARYVDPTIFEGFLKHYYVEIRLTIEKL
;
A
#
# COMPACT_ATOMS: atom_id res chain seq x y z
N MET A 1 -21.70 56.58 -11.79
CA MET A 1 -22.31 55.29 -12.21
C MET A 1 -22.79 54.58 -10.95
N LYS A 2 -24.10 54.51 -10.68
CA LYS A 2 -24.62 53.82 -9.47
C LYS A 2 -24.66 52.33 -9.76
N ILE A 3 -23.84 51.56 -9.05
CA ILE A 3 -23.90 50.09 -9.10
C ILE A 3 -25.26 49.66 -8.57
N ASN A 4 -25.99 48.87 -9.36
CA ASN A 4 -27.29 48.34 -8.95
C ASN A 4 -27.08 47.40 -7.75
N ARG A 5 -27.97 47.46 -6.76
CA ARG A 5 -27.86 46.63 -5.54
C ARG A 5 -27.76 45.14 -5.86
N LEU A 6 -28.41 44.69 -6.94
CA LEU A 6 -28.33 43.32 -7.43
C LEU A 6 -26.91 42.93 -7.91
N TYR A 7 -26.23 43.84 -8.62
CA TYR A 7 -24.85 43.62 -9.08
C TYR A 7 -23.87 43.58 -7.90
N ALA A 8 -24.06 44.45 -6.90
CA ALA A 8 -23.24 44.43 -5.69
C ALA A 8 -23.41 43.10 -4.92
N LEU A 9 -24.64 42.59 -4.83
CA LEU A 9 -24.93 41.31 -4.18
C LEU A 9 -24.26 40.14 -4.92
N LEU A 10 -24.34 40.13 -6.26
CA LEU A 10 -23.73 39.09 -7.09
C LEU A 10 -22.21 39.04 -6.89
N ILE A 11 -21.54 40.20 -6.91
CA ILE A 11 -20.09 40.30 -6.70
C ILE A 11 -19.71 39.76 -5.31
N LEU A 12 -20.48 40.12 -4.27
CA LEU A 12 -20.24 39.62 -2.91
C LEU A 12 -20.41 38.11 -2.80
N THR A 13 -21.42 37.52 -3.44
CA THR A 13 -21.60 36.06 -3.47
C THR A 13 -20.48 35.34 -4.20
N VAL A 14 -20.02 35.85 -5.34
CA VAL A 14 -18.91 35.24 -6.08
C VAL A 14 -17.61 35.37 -5.27
N ALA A 15 -17.36 36.52 -4.65
CA ALA A 15 -16.20 36.73 -3.80
C ALA A 15 -16.20 35.81 -2.57
N SER A 16 -17.36 35.59 -1.93
CA SER A 16 -17.45 34.69 -0.78
C SER A 16 -17.24 33.23 -1.18
N LEU A 17 -17.81 32.80 -2.32
CA LEU A 17 -17.60 31.45 -2.84
C LEU A 17 -16.12 31.21 -3.16
N PHE A 18 -15.47 32.19 -3.81
CA PHE A 18 -14.04 32.12 -4.12
C PHE A 18 -13.20 32.03 -2.85
N LEU A 19 -13.51 32.83 -1.83
CA LEU A 19 -12.84 32.78 -0.53
C LEU A 19 -12.98 31.39 0.11
N VAL A 20 -14.19 30.81 0.13
CA VAL A 20 -14.44 29.48 0.70
C VAL A 20 -13.64 28.40 -0.02
N VAL A 21 -13.61 28.41 -1.36
CA VAL A 21 -12.81 27.46 -2.16
C VAL A 21 -11.32 27.62 -1.86
N THR A 22 -10.83 28.87 -1.77
CA THR A 22 -9.42 29.14 -1.51
C THR A 22 -9.00 28.65 -0.12
N VAL A 23 -9.81 28.94 0.91
CA VAL A 23 -9.61 28.44 2.27
C VAL A 23 -9.63 26.91 2.28
N HIS A 24 -10.58 26.28 1.59
CA HIS A 24 -10.65 24.83 1.51
C HIS A 24 -9.39 24.21 0.88
N LEU A 25 -8.85 24.80 -0.20
CA LEU A 25 -7.63 24.33 -0.85
C LEU A 25 -6.36 24.56 -0.01
N ILE A 26 -6.31 25.63 0.78
CA ILE A 26 -5.19 25.92 1.68
C ILE A 26 -5.16 24.96 2.87
N TYR A 27 -6.32 24.66 3.46
CA TYR A 27 -6.42 23.81 4.64
C TYR A 27 -6.57 22.31 4.33
N ASN A 28 -7.02 21.97 3.12
CA ASN A 28 -6.94 20.62 2.56
C ASN A 28 -6.05 20.67 1.32
N PRO A 29 -4.73 20.93 1.47
CA PRO A 29 -3.83 20.73 0.36
C PRO A 29 -4.02 19.27 -0.06
N TRP A 30 -4.31 19.06 -1.33
CA TRP A 30 -4.35 17.73 -1.89
C TRP A 30 -2.92 17.21 -1.73
N ASP A 31 -2.67 16.48 -0.64
CA ASP A 31 -1.40 15.82 -0.38
C ASP A 31 -1.30 14.67 -1.38
N LEU A 32 -0.90 15.04 -2.61
CA LEU A 32 -0.59 14.16 -3.72
C LEU A 32 0.71 13.40 -3.46
N SER A 33 1.26 13.42 -2.23
CA SER A 33 2.39 12.57 -1.89
C SER A 33 1.98 11.12 -2.12
N ARG A 34 2.58 10.58 -3.18
CA ARG A 34 2.46 9.20 -3.59
C ARG A 34 3.58 8.44 -2.89
N ILE A 35 3.22 7.43 -2.13
CA ILE A 35 4.19 6.50 -1.54
C ILE A 35 4.19 5.25 -2.41
N ILE A 36 5.38 4.77 -2.76
CA ILE A 36 5.54 3.52 -3.50
C ILE A 36 6.34 2.55 -2.63
N LEU A 37 5.78 1.36 -2.41
CA LEU A 37 6.48 0.24 -1.79
C LEU A 37 6.66 -0.86 -2.83
N LYS A 38 7.83 -1.49 -2.85
CA LYS A 38 8.13 -2.59 -3.78
C LYS A 38 8.79 -3.74 -3.06
N GLY A 39 8.59 -4.95 -3.57
CA GLY A 39 9.33 -6.11 -3.11
C GLY A 39 8.70 -7.41 -3.61
N SER A 40 8.69 -8.42 -2.75
CA SER A 40 8.28 -9.77 -3.13
C SER A 40 7.32 -10.39 -2.12
N MET A 41 6.43 -11.25 -2.61
CA MET A 41 5.66 -12.19 -1.83
C MET A 41 6.17 -13.59 -2.11
N TYR A 42 6.46 -14.34 -1.05
CA TYR A 42 6.82 -15.74 -1.13
C TYR A 42 5.71 -16.58 -0.53
N VAL A 43 5.32 -17.61 -1.26
CA VAL A 43 4.15 -18.41 -0.95
C VAL A 43 4.51 -19.88 -0.98
N ASN A 44 4.06 -20.62 0.02
CA ASN A 44 4.27 -22.06 0.12
C ASN A 44 2.99 -22.76 0.59
N ASP A 45 2.55 -23.79 -0.12
CA ASP A 45 1.37 -24.59 0.22
C ASP A 45 1.68 -25.67 1.27
N CYS A 46 2.95 -25.93 1.58
CA CYS A 46 3.37 -26.96 2.53
C CYS A 46 3.94 -26.43 3.87
N GLY A 47 3.69 -25.16 4.20
CA GLY A 47 4.04 -24.54 5.49
C GLY A 47 5.27 -23.61 5.45
N GLU A 48 5.80 -23.25 6.62
CA GLU A 48 6.98 -22.36 6.71
C GLU A 48 8.23 -23.06 6.13
N PRO A 49 8.92 -22.44 5.16
CA PRO A 49 10.14 -23.02 4.61
C PRO A 49 11.32 -22.87 5.57
N ARG A 50 12.23 -23.84 5.53
CA ARG A 50 13.44 -23.91 6.34
C ARG A 50 14.70 -23.48 5.59
N GLY A 51 14.52 -22.89 4.41
CA GLY A 51 15.57 -22.37 3.53
C GLY A 51 15.72 -23.18 2.24
N GLY A 52 16.31 -22.58 1.21
CA GLY A 52 16.52 -23.23 -0.10
C GLY A 52 15.35 -23.05 -1.09
N PHE A 53 15.15 -24.04 -1.98
CA PHE A 53 14.17 -24.03 -3.08
C PHE A 53 12.76 -24.47 -2.62
N GLU A 54 12.35 -24.10 -1.41
CA GLU A 54 11.11 -24.60 -0.77
C GLU A 54 9.89 -23.71 -1.02
N TRP A 55 10.00 -22.72 -1.92
CA TRP A 55 8.90 -21.81 -2.24
C TRP A 55 8.08 -22.32 -3.41
N ALA A 56 6.78 -22.49 -3.20
CA ALA A 56 5.85 -22.92 -4.24
C ALA A 56 5.59 -21.82 -5.28
N GLY A 57 5.69 -20.55 -4.87
CA GLY A 57 5.60 -19.40 -5.76
C GLY A 57 6.24 -18.12 -5.21
N GLU A 58 6.81 -17.34 -6.12
CA GLU A 58 7.29 -15.99 -5.89
C GLU A 58 6.49 -15.00 -6.75
N TYR A 59 6.10 -13.90 -6.13
CA TYR A 59 5.37 -12.80 -6.77
C TYR A 59 6.10 -11.49 -6.50
N ALA A 60 6.12 -10.58 -7.47
CA ALA A 60 6.50 -9.20 -7.21
C ALA A 60 5.31 -8.43 -6.66
N ILE A 61 5.55 -7.61 -5.63
CA ILE A 61 4.56 -6.70 -5.06
C ILE A 61 4.94 -5.26 -5.39
N GLU A 62 3.95 -4.48 -5.83
CA GLU A 62 4.02 -3.01 -5.89
C GLU A 62 2.81 -2.42 -5.19
N VAL A 63 3.03 -1.61 -4.15
CA VAL A 63 1.98 -0.83 -3.49
C VAL A 63 2.14 0.62 -3.90
N VAL A 64 1.10 1.19 -4.51
CA VAL A 64 1.01 2.63 -4.78
C VAL A 64 -0.08 3.20 -3.89
N TYR A 65 0.31 4.11 -2.98
CA TYR A 65 -0.61 4.69 -1.99
C TYR A 65 -0.64 6.22 -2.10
N TRP A 66 -1.84 6.78 -2.07
CA TRP A 66 -2.11 8.21 -2.07
C TRP A 66 -2.81 8.56 -0.76
N ARG A 67 -2.24 9.48 0.02
CA ARG A 67 -2.68 9.77 1.40
C ARG A 67 -4.18 10.04 1.56
N ASN A 68 -4.83 10.63 0.56
CA ASN A 68 -6.22 11.05 0.62
C ASN A 68 -7.22 10.12 -0.09
N SER A 69 -6.76 9.05 -0.75
CA SER A 69 -7.64 8.17 -1.54
C SER A 69 -7.38 6.68 -1.36
N GLY A 70 -6.46 6.30 -0.47
CA GLY A 70 -6.00 4.92 -0.31
C GLY A 70 -5.00 4.54 -1.41
N GLY A 71 -4.87 3.25 -1.68
CA GLY A 71 -3.89 2.74 -2.63
C GLY A 71 -4.30 1.43 -3.29
N ILE A 72 -3.42 0.96 -4.17
CA ILE A 72 -3.54 -0.34 -4.83
C ILE A 72 -2.26 -1.12 -4.58
N MET A 73 -2.42 -2.35 -4.12
CA MET A 73 -1.38 -3.37 -4.09
C MET A 73 -1.52 -4.26 -5.31
N LYS A 74 -0.51 -4.27 -6.16
CA LYS A 74 -0.39 -5.19 -7.30
C LYS A 74 0.49 -6.36 -6.89
N VAL A 75 0.03 -7.55 -7.22
CA VAL A 75 0.73 -8.81 -6.98
C VAL A 75 0.93 -9.48 -8.32
N ILE A 76 2.18 -9.70 -8.74
CA ILE A 76 2.49 -10.19 -10.09
C ILE A 76 3.27 -11.49 -9.97
N PHE A 77 2.68 -12.60 -10.40
CA PHE A 77 3.37 -13.89 -10.40
C PHE A 77 4.67 -13.83 -11.21
N LYS A 78 5.77 -14.30 -10.62
CA LYS A 78 7.09 -14.33 -11.26
C LYS A 78 7.50 -15.75 -11.63
N ILE A 79 7.49 -16.65 -10.67
CA ILE A 79 7.95 -18.02 -10.83
C ILE A 79 7.30 -18.92 -9.78
N GLY A 80 7.10 -20.20 -10.10
CA GLY A 80 6.48 -21.17 -9.20
C GLY A 80 5.90 -22.37 -9.93
N LEU A 81 5.29 -23.29 -9.19
CA LEU A 81 4.61 -24.47 -9.76
C LEU A 81 3.25 -24.14 -10.40
N GLY A 82 2.70 -22.96 -10.09
CA GLY A 82 1.48 -22.42 -10.65
C GLY A 82 1.11 -21.09 -9.98
N ASP A 83 0.18 -20.36 -10.59
CA ASP A 83 -0.42 -19.15 -10.02
C ASP A 83 -1.83 -19.50 -9.53
N PRO A 84 -2.04 -19.72 -8.22
CA PRO A 84 -3.34 -19.99 -7.64
C PRO A 84 -4.18 -18.71 -7.49
N LEU A 85 -3.63 -17.51 -7.66
CA LEU A 85 -4.37 -16.27 -7.45
C LEU A 85 -5.47 -16.09 -8.49
N GLU A 86 -6.67 -15.78 -8.02
CA GLU A 86 -7.81 -15.41 -8.86
C GLU A 86 -7.78 -13.92 -9.22
N ARG A 87 -7.12 -13.10 -8.38
CA ARG A 87 -6.96 -11.65 -8.57
C ARG A 87 -5.56 -11.18 -8.20
N HIS A 88 -5.09 -10.14 -8.89
CA HIS A 88 -3.73 -9.60 -8.78
C HIS A 88 -3.68 -8.13 -8.33
N GLU A 89 -4.82 -7.52 -8.03
CA GLU A 89 -4.93 -6.14 -7.53
C GLU A 89 -5.83 -6.09 -6.29
N TYR A 90 -5.36 -5.42 -5.25
CA TYR A 90 -6.00 -5.34 -3.94
C TYR A 90 -6.03 -3.90 -3.44
N TYR A 91 -7.16 -3.48 -2.86
CA TYR A 91 -7.30 -2.14 -2.32
C TYR A 91 -6.56 -2.00 -0.99
N VAL A 92 -5.76 -0.95 -0.87
CA VAL A 92 -5.05 -0.56 0.35
C VAL A 92 -5.77 0.61 0.97
N GLU A 93 -6.51 0.36 2.04
CA GLU A 93 -7.30 1.37 2.74
C GLU A 93 -6.41 2.34 3.52
N ARG A 94 -5.40 1.81 4.21
CA ARG A 94 -4.52 2.58 5.08
C ARG A 94 -3.08 2.11 4.98
N LEU A 95 -2.17 3.07 5.04
CA LEU A 95 -0.72 2.86 5.12
C LEU A 95 -0.17 3.73 6.24
N SER A 96 0.54 3.11 7.19
CA SER A 96 1.36 3.79 8.21
C SER A 96 2.80 3.31 8.08
N ILE A 97 3.74 4.25 8.19
CA ILE A 97 5.17 3.98 8.09
C ILE A 97 5.87 4.61 9.29
N GLU A 98 6.50 3.77 10.09
CA GLU A 98 7.47 4.13 11.12
C GLU A 98 8.85 3.73 10.61
N VAL A 99 9.60 4.70 10.10
CA VAL A 99 10.90 4.46 9.43
C VAL A 99 11.84 3.67 10.34
N ASN A 100 12.44 2.61 9.79
CA ASN A 100 13.33 1.67 10.46
C ASN A 100 12.68 0.91 11.64
N SER A 101 11.34 0.87 11.69
CA SER A 101 10.61 0.13 12.71
C SER A 101 9.52 -0.74 12.09
N THR A 102 8.45 -0.14 11.56
CA THR A 102 7.31 -0.90 11.06
C THR A 102 6.65 -0.24 9.85
N ILE A 103 6.09 -1.07 8.97
CA ILE A 103 5.07 -0.65 8.00
C ILE A 103 3.78 -1.39 8.37
N THR A 104 2.68 -0.65 8.47
CA THR A 104 1.35 -1.23 8.64
C THR A 104 0.52 -0.94 7.40
N LEU A 105 0.01 -1.99 6.77
CA LEU A 105 -0.93 -1.94 5.66
C LEU A 105 -2.30 -2.45 6.13
N VAL A 106 -3.37 -1.79 5.71
CA VAL A 106 -4.72 -2.34 5.77
C VAL A 106 -5.16 -2.63 4.35
N VAL A 107 -5.27 -3.92 4.01
CA VAL A 107 -5.60 -4.41 2.68
C VAL A 107 -6.92 -5.16 2.77
N GLU A 108 -7.96 -4.70 2.07
CA GLU A 108 -9.29 -5.33 2.06
C GLU A 108 -9.80 -5.67 3.49
N GLY A 109 -9.69 -4.73 4.43
CA GLY A 109 -10.08 -4.89 5.84
C GLY A 109 -9.08 -5.64 6.72
N HIS A 110 -8.03 -6.24 6.17
CA HIS A 110 -7.06 -7.05 6.91
C HIS A 110 -5.78 -6.26 7.19
N THR A 111 -5.25 -6.38 8.41
CA THR A 111 -4.02 -5.69 8.82
C THR A 111 -2.80 -6.56 8.55
N ILE A 112 -1.83 -6.03 7.81
CA ILE A 112 -0.52 -6.63 7.58
C ILE A 112 0.53 -5.73 8.25
N ILE A 113 1.28 -6.29 9.20
CA ILE A 113 2.33 -5.57 9.93
C ILE A 113 3.68 -6.13 9.50
N LEU A 114 4.49 -5.29 8.86
CA LEU A 114 5.83 -5.62 8.42
C LEU A 114 6.85 -5.01 9.39
N ALA A 115 7.68 -5.85 10.01
CA ALA A 115 8.76 -5.41 10.89
C ALA A 115 10.02 -5.09 10.09
N TYR A 116 10.74 -4.03 10.46
CA TYR A 116 12.01 -3.68 9.83
C TYR A 116 13.11 -4.66 10.25
N HIS A 117 13.80 -5.23 9.27
CA HIS A 117 14.95 -6.10 9.46
C HIS A 117 16.17 -5.49 8.78
N GLU A 118 17.19 -5.14 9.57
CA GLU A 118 18.46 -4.62 9.07
C GLU A 118 19.31 -5.73 8.40
N ARG A 119 19.24 -6.95 8.94
CA ARG A 119 19.83 -8.15 8.35
C ARG A 119 18.73 -9.21 8.20
N ASP A 120 18.63 -9.80 7.02
CA ASP A 120 17.70 -10.92 6.81
C ASP A 120 18.33 -12.20 7.38
N ASP A 121 17.76 -12.73 8.46
CA ASP A 121 18.29 -13.93 9.13
C ASP A 121 18.21 -15.19 8.26
N VAL A 122 17.37 -15.20 7.21
CA VAL A 122 17.15 -16.35 6.32
C VAL A 122 18.14 -16.35 5.16
N TRP A 123 18.40 -15.18 4.57
CA TRP A 123 19.25 -15.05 3.38
C TRP A 123 20.63 -14.43 3.65
N ASN A 124 20.85 -13.93 4.87
CA ASN A 124 22.10 -13.35 5.35
C ASN A 124 22.65 -12.21 4.47
N GLU A 125 21.76 -11.50 3.77
CA GLU A 125 22.06 -10.35 2.93
C GLU A 125 21.39 -9.08 3.46
N PHE A 126 22.01 -7.93 3.22
CA PHE A 126 21.58 -6.63 3.72
C PHE A 126 20.66 -5.94 2.70
N HIS A 127 19.35 -5.93 2.95
CA HIS A 127 18.35 -5.46 1.98
C HIS A 127 17.39 -4.38 2.49
N HIS A 128 17.51 -3.92 3.75
CA HIS A 128 16.60 -2.93 4.36
C HIS A 128 15.11 -3.28 4.21
N HIS A 129 14.77 -4.56 4.32
CA HIS A 129 13.40 -5.03 4.12
C HIS A 129 12.54 -4.84 5.36
N TYR A 130 11.28 -4.50 5.11
CA TYR A 130 10.20 -4.71 6.07
C TYR A 130 9.57 -6.06 5.73
N ILE A 131 9.50 -6.97 6.70
CA ILE A 131 9.08 -8.35 6.50
C ILE A 131 7.84 -8.64 7.36
N ALA A 132 6.80 -9.17 6.74
CA ALA A 132 5.69 -9.82 7.44
C ALA A 132 5.72 -11.32 7.11
N ARG A 133 5.80 -12.16 8.14
CA ARG A 133 5.68 -13.61 8.04
C ARG A 133 4.29 -14.03 8.50
N TYR A 134 3.82 -15.19 8.04
CA TYR A 134 2.50 -15.72 8.41
C TYR A 134 1.36 -14.74 8.11
N VAL A 135 1.45 -14.04 6.98
CA VAL A 135 0.35 -13.19 6.50
C VAL A 135 -0.84 -14.10 6.22
N ASP A 136 -2.04 -13.66 6.62
CA ASP A 136 -3.26 -14.42 6.35
C ASP A 136 -3.41 -14.62 4.83
N PRO A 137 -3.32 -15.86 4.32
CA PRO A 137 -3.37 -16.11 2.89
C PRO A 137 -4.73 -15.76 2.29
N THR A 138 -5.80 -15.76 3.10
CA THR A 138 -7.16 -15.51 2.62
C THR A 138 -7.44 -14.07 2.23
N ILE A 139 -6.50 -13.15 2.51
CA ILE A 139 -6.47 -11.80 1.93
C ILE A 139 -6.37 -11.88 0.40
N PHE A 140 -5.67 -12.90 -0.12
CA PHE A 140 -5.41 -13.08 -1.54
C PHE A 140 -6.33 -14.17 -2.11
N GLU A 141 -7.31 -13.76 -2.90
CA GLU A 141 -8.30 -14.67 -3.50
C GLU A 141 -7.59 -15.76 -4.32
N GLY A 142 -7.93 -17.02 -4.04
CA GLY A 142 -7.30 -18.20 -4.64
C GLY A 142 -6.33 -18.94 -3.71
N PHE A 143 -5.69 -18.26 -2.76
CA PHE A 143 -4.91 -18.96 -1.73
C PHE A 143 -5.80 -19.62 -0.67
N LEU A 144 -5.39 -20.81 -0.24
CA LEU A 144 -6.08 -21.56 0.81
C LEU A 144 -5.50 -21.22 2.19
N LYS A 145 -6.31 -21.40 3.23
CA LYS A 145 -5.95 -21.08 4.63
C LYS A 145 -4.64 -21.70 5.14
N HIS A 146 -4.19 -22.81 4.55
CA HIS A 146 -2.98 -23.50 4.97
C HIS A 146 -1.70 -22.95 4.33
N TYR A 147 -1.83 -22.03 3.37
CA TYR A 147 -0.68 -21.44 2.70
C TYR A 147 0.13 -20.61 3.69
N TYR A 148 1.44 -20.79 3.68
CA TYR A 148 2.38 -19.86 4.29
C TYR A 148 2.61 -18.70 3.31
N VAL A 149 2.43 -17.48 3.79
CA VAL A 149 2.68 -16.26 3.03
C VAL A 149 3.66 -15.36 3.79
N GLU A 150 4.70 -14.96 3.08
CA GLU A 150 5.68 -13.98 3.56
C GLU A 150 5.76 -12.83 2.57
N ILE A 151 5.68 -11.60 3.07
CA ILE A 151 5.77 -10.38 2.28
C ILE A 151 7.01 -9.61 2.71
N ARG A 152 7.78 -9.16 1.73
CA ARG A 152 8.95 -8.31 1.93
C ARG A 152 8.79 -7.06 1.09
N LEU A 153 8.88 -5.90 1.72
CA LEU A 153 8.77 -4.60 1.03
C LEU A 153 9.92 -3.68 1.40
N THR A 154 10.26 -2.78 0.47
CA THR A 154 11.10 -1.61 0.69
C THR A 154 10.32 -0.36 0.31
N ILE A 155 10.72 0.77 0.89
CA ILE A 155 10.16 2.08 0.55
C ILE A 155 10.98 2.62 -0.62
N GLU A 156 10.34 2.85 -1.77
CA GLU A 156 10.99 3.49 -2.91
C GLU A 156 11.07 5.00 -2.64
N LYS A 157 12.28 5.54 -2.57
CA LYS A 157 12.46 7.00 -2.47
C LYS A 157 12.16 7.60 -3.84
N LEU A 158 11.15 8.49 -3.89
CA LEU A 158 10.91 9.38 -5.04
C LEU A 158 11.94 10.52 -5.08
#